data_AF-A0A8T7ATH0-F1
#
_entry.id   AF-A0A8T7ATH0-F1
#
_cell.length_a   1.000
_cell.length_b   1.000
_cell.length_c   1.000
_cell.angle_alpha   90.00
_cell.angle_beta   90.00
_cell.angle_gamma   90.00
#
_symmetry.space_group_name_H-M   'P 1'
#
loop_
_entity.id
_entity.type
_entity.pdbx_description
1 polymer ?
#
loop_
_entity_poly.entity_id
_entity_poly.type
_entity_poly.pdbx_seq_one_letter_code
_entity_poly.pdbx_strand_id
1 'polypeptide(L)'
;MMNLLRKIRRRLQLLWYRRNYYWSKISRPDIPLCPLPYLPSGLSVHKVGDTGLRVVDNFVTHEEAQYLINTAREQLSRSTVVKDGKAIKESGRTSSHSVVFHRNYQDPKVLPIIQRGAALAGVPVENAEQIYVSRYGPGELYHGHYDVAGDFLTSHRLCTMLVYLNDLEEDQGGATYFRDLNVAVKPKAGRAVCWTNTNPDGSMHRETLHAALPPVGEGTEKWVIQLWFRPYWMHDIGPELEPLQTRTGVALSGNEPLPPGVFHPG
;
A
#
# COMPACT_ATOMS: atom_id res chain seq x y z
N MET A 1 -13.08 -29.15 -22.18
CA MET A 1 -11.92 -28.61 -22.95
C MET A 1 -11.53 -27.18 -22.51
N MET A 2 -12.47 -26.21 -22.46
CA MET A 2 -12.23 -24.82 -22.00
C MET A 2 -11.53 -24.70 -20.63
N ASN A 3 -11.89 -25.55 -19.66
CA ASN A 3 -11.35 -25.47 -18.30
C ASN A 3 -9.87 -25.93 -18.20
N LEU A 4 -9.43 -26.82 -19.11
CA LEU A 4 -8.04 -27.30 -19.18
C LEU A 4 -7.13 -26.26 -19.84
N LEU A 5 -7.57 -25.66 -20.95
CA LEU A 5 -6.89 -24.54 -21.61
C LEU A 5 -6.72 -23.35 -20.67
N ARG A 6 -7.74 -23.02 -19.88
CA ARG A 6 -7.67 -21.97 -18.85
C ARG A 6 -6.62 -22.30 -17.76
N LYS A 7 -6.56 -23.55 -17.31
CA LYS A 7 -5.55 -24.02 -16.34
C LYS A 7 -4.13 -23.98 -16.91
N ILE A 8 -3.94 -24.37 -18.17
CA ILE A 8 -2.64 -24.32 -18.85
C ILE A 8 -2.19 -22.87 -19.05
N ARG A 9 -3.07 -22.00 -19.57
CA ARG A 9 -2.81 -20.56 -19.72
C ARG A 9 -2.42 -19.93 -18.38
N ARG A 10 -3.17 -20.24 -17.30
CA ARG A 10 -2.83 -19.78 -15.95
C ARG A 10 -1.46 -20.28 -15.49
N ARG A 11 -1.11 -21.56 -15.71
CA ARG A 11 0.22 -22.08 -15.36
C ARG A 11 1.35 -21.42 -16.14
N LEU A 12 1.18 -21.19 -17.45
CA LEU A 12 2.17 -20.50 -18.27
C LEU A 12 2.34 -19.04 -17.85
N GLN A 13 1.22 -18.37 -17.56
CA GLN A 13 1.20 -17.01 -17.02
C GLN A 13 1.90 -16.93 -15.65
N LEU A 14 1.71 -17.92 -14.78
CA LEU A 14 2.41 -18.03 -13.49
C LEU A 14 3.92 -18.27 -13.65
N LEU A 15 4.35 -19.11 -14.60
CA LEU A 15 5.77 -19.31 -14.90
C LEU A 15 6.40 -18.02 -15.45
N TRP A 16 5.67 -17.29 -16.29
CA TRP A 16 6.08 -16.00 -16.80
C TRP A 16 6.19 -14.94 -15.68
N TYR A 17 5.24 -14.89 -14.75
CA TYR A 17 5.30 -14.01 -13.58
C TYR A 17 6.45 -14.34 -12.63
N ARG A 18 6.68 -15.62 -12.35
CA ARG A 18 7.86 -16.05 -11.57
C ARG A 18 9.14 -15.62 -12.25
N ARG A 19 9.25 -15.83 -13.57
CA ARG A 19 10.38 -15.36 -14.35
C ARG A 19 10.54 -13.84 -14.18
N ASN A 20 9.51 -13.04 -14.43
CA ASN A 20 9.59 -11.59 -14.32
C ASN A 20 9.92 -11.11 -12.89
N TYR A 21 9.43 -11.78 -11.86
CA TYR A 21 9.79 -11.52 -10.46
C TYR A 21 11.27 -11.82 -10.19
N TYR A 22 11.76 -12.99 -10.58
CA TYR A 22 13.18 -13.33 -10.42
C TYR A 22 14.06 -12.40 -11.23
N TRP A 23 13.64 -12.05 -12.45
CA TRP A 23 14.32 -11.06 -13.26
C TRP A 23 14.31 -9.70 -12.58
N SER A 24 13.20 -9.18 -12.05
CA SER A 24 13.20 -7.89 -11.33
C SER A 24 14.09 -7.89 -10.08
N LYS A 25 14.23 -9.04 -9.40
CA LYS A 25 15.15 -9.19 -8.26
C LYS A 25 16.62 -9.32 -8.66
N ILE A 26 16.92 -10.08 -9.72
CA ILE A 26 18.29 -10.38 -10.19
C ILE A 26 18.84 -9.23 -11.02
N SER A 27 18.08 -8.75 -11.98
CA SER A 27 18.52 -7.67 -12.88
C SER A 27 18.62 -6.33 -12.20
N ARG A 28 18.07 -6.18 -10.97
CA ARG A 28 17.89 -4.88 -10.29
C ARG A 28 17.58 -3.82 -11.34
N PRO A 29 16.53 -4.04 -12.18
CA PRO A 29 16.37 -3.35 -13.45
C PRO A 29 16.61 -1.89 -13.16
N ASP A 30 17.64 -1.32 -13.80
CA ASP A 30 18.19 -0.01 -13.50
C ASP A 30 17.04 0.86 -13.03
N ILE A 31 17.03 1.21 -11.73
CA ILE A 31 15.94 1.99 -11.13
C ILE A 31 15.62 3.04 -12.17
N PRO A 32 14.45 3.01 -12.82
CA PRO A 32 14.21 3.91 -13.93
C PRO A 32 14.49 5.27 -13.35
N LEU A 33 15.51 5.95 -13.90
CA LEU A 33 15.97 7.23 -13.37
C LEU A 33 14.73 8.11 -13.43
N CYS A 34 14.03 8.23 -12.30
CA CYS A 34 12.93 9.16 -12.19
C CYS A 34 13.59 10.47 -12.55
N PRO A 35 13.12 11.17 -13.59
CA PRO A 35 13.76 12.41 -13.95
C PRO A 35 13.83 13.24 -12.67
N LEU A 36 15.03 13.68 -12.31
CA LEU A 36 15.28 14.48 -11.10
C LEU A 36 14.25 15.60 -10.86
N PRO A 37 13.61 16.21 -11.90
CA PRO A 37 12.52 17.17 -11.70
C PRO A 37 11.30 16.67 -10.93
N TYR A 38 11.09 15.35 -10.80
CA TYR A 38 9.91 14.77 -10.13
C TYR A 38 10.15 14.43 -8.67
N LEU A 39 11.35 14.60 -8.14
CA LEU A 39 11.63 14.43 -6.71
C LEU A 39 11.35 15.75 -5.98
N PRO A 40 10.47 15.76 -4.96
CA PRO A 40 10.23 16.94 -4.15
C PRO A 40 11.52 17.38 -3.46
N SER A 41 11.63 18.70 -3.26
CA SER A 41 12.73 19.25 -2.48
C SER A 41 12.76 18.63 -1.08
N GLY A 42 13.95 18.22 -0.62
CA GLY A 42 14.14 17.62 0.69
C GLY A 42 13.66 16.17 0.82
N LEU A 43 13.34 15.48 -0.29
CA LEU A 43 13.05 14.04 -0.24
C LEU A 43 14.21 13.28 0.40
N SER A 44 13.90 12.48 1.41
CA SER A 44 14.89 11.68 2.13
C SER A 44 14.38 10.29 2.42
N VAL A 45 15.28 9.30 2.37
CA VAL A 45 14.95 7.89 2.57
C VAL A 45 15.74 7.38 3.76
N HIS A 46 15.02 6.85 4.74
CA HIS A 46 15.56 6.35 6.00
C HIS A 46 15.22 4.87 6.14
N LYS A 47 16.21 4.06 6.53
CA LYS A 47 15.96 2.67 6.94
C LYS A 47 15.48 2.67 8.39
N VAL A 48 14.51 1.84 8.69
CA VAL A 48 13.99 1.66 10.06
C VAL A 48 14.75 0.49 10.71
N GLY A 49 15.93 0.76 11.26
CA GLY A 49 16.81 -0.29 11.79
C GLY A 49 17.03 -1.42 10.77
N ASP A 50 17.00 -2.67 11.25
CA ASP A 50 17.13 -3.89 10.43
C ASP A 50 15.78 -4.54 10.07
N THR A 51 14.67 -3.80 10.19
CA THR A 51 13.30 -4.31 9.99
C THR A 51 12.90 -4.54 8.53
N GLY A 52 13.72 -4.06 7.58
CA GLY A 52 13.37 -4.03 6.16
C GLY A 52 12.37 -2.95 5.76
N LEU A 53 11.78 -2.21 6.72
CA LEU A 53 10.95 -1.04 6.43
C LEU A 53 11.82 0.16 6.04
N ARG A 54 11.27 1.01 5.18
CA ARG A 54 11.85 2.32 4.85
C ARG A 54 10.82 3.41 5.07
N VAL A 55 11.26 4.53 5.62
CA VAL A 55 10.48 5.76 5.71
C VAL A 55 11.01 6.74 4.67
N VAL A 56 10.12 7.35 3.89
CA VAL A 56 10.46 8.36 2.89
C VAL A 56 9.78 9.66 3.28
N ASP A 57 10.54 10.63 3.75
CA ASP A 57 10.03 11.96 4.06
C ASP A 57 10.03 12.84 2.82
N ASN A 58 9.06 13.77 2.75
CA ASN A 58 8.80 14.61 1.58
C ASN A 58 8.58 13.77 0.30
N PHE A 59 7.92 12.61 0.44
CA PHE A 59 7.53 11.79 -0.70
C PHE A 59 6.47 12.48 -1.56
N VAL A 60 5.48 13.18 -0.98
CA VAL A 60 4.58 14.09 -1.69
C VAL A 60 4.70 15.51 -1.14
N THR A 61 4.49 16.50 -1.99
CA THR A 61 4.42 17.91 -1.56
C THR A 61 3.11 18.19 -0.82
N HIS A 62 3.07 19.29 -0.08
CA HIS A 62 1.82 19.75 0.56
C HIS A 62 0.72 19.98 -0.49
N GLU A 63 1.06 20.56 -1.64
CA GLU A 63 0.12 20.82 -2.74
C GLU A 63 -0.45 19.52 -3.33
N GLU A 64 0.42 18.52 -3.58
CA GLU A 64 0.02 17.19 -4.04
C GLU A 64 -0.91 16.52 -3.01
N ALA A 65 -0.58 16.60 -1.72
CA ALA A 65 -1.38 16.02 -0.65
C ALA A 65 -2.77 16.67 -0.53
N GLN A 66 -2.84 18.00 -0.54
CA GLN A 66 -4.10 18.74 -0.51
C GLN A 66 -4.95 18.46 -1.75
N TYR A 67 -4.33 18.37 -2.92
CA TYR A 67 -5.03 18.00 -4.15
C TYR A 67 -5.70 16.63 -4.02
N LEU A 68 -4.97 15.61 -3.55
CA LEU A 68 -5.51 14.27 -3.35
C LEU A 68 -6.64 14.24 -2.32
N ILE A 69 -6.51 14.96 -1.20
CA ILE A 69 -7.56 15.04 -0.18
C ILE A 69 -8.83 15.68 -0.76
N ASN A 70 -8.69 16.82 -1.43
CA ASN A 70 -9.83 17.56 -1.98
C ASN A 70 -10.56 16.77 -3.06
N THR A 71 -9.82 16.16 -4.00
CA THR A 71 -10.39 15.29 -5.04
C THR A 71 -11.11 14.08 -4.42
N ALA A 72 -10.55 13.49 -3.36
CA ALA A 72 -11.16 12.33 -2.72
C ALA A 72 -12.41 12.67 -1.88
N ARG A 73 -12.42 13.82 -1.21
CA ARG A 73 -13.46 14.21 -0.23
C ARG A 73 -14.87 14.23 -0.84
N GLU A 74 -15.00 14.65 -2.09
CA GLU A 74 -16.29 14.71 -2.80
C GLU A 74 -16.84 13.33 -3.21
N GLN A 75 -15.98 12.30 -3.23
CA GLN A 75 -16.29 10.98 -3.79
C GLN A 75 -16.05 9.84 -2.79
N LEU A 76 -16.00 10.15 -1.49
CA LEU A 76 -15.78 9.13 -0.46
C LEU A 76 -16.93 8.13 -0.41
N SER A 77 -16.57 6.85 -0.45
CA SER A 77 -17.47 5.73 -0.21
C SER A 77 -16.91 4.81 0.88
N ARG A 78 -17.78 4.08 1.57
CA ARG A 78 -17.33 3.19 2.66
C ARG A 78 -16.38 2.13 2.11
N SER A 79 -15.23 1.93 2.77
CA SER A 79 -14.28 0.92 2.33
C SER A 79 -14.83 -0.48 2.49
N THR A 80 -14.52 -1.31 1.50
CA THR A 80 -14.82 -2.74 1.52
C THR A 80 -13.53 -3.51 1.64
N VAL A 81 -13.68 -4.69 2.23
CA VAL A 81 -12.67 -5.74 2.24
C VAL A 81 -13.18 -6.82 1.31
N VAL A 82 -12.27 -7.50 0.63
CA VAL A 82 -12.67 -8.55 -0.28
C VAL A 82 -12.51 -9.91 0.42
N LYS A 83 -13.63 -10.62 0.51
CA LYS A 83 -13.71 -11.96 1.08
C LYS A 83 -14.45 -12.85 0.11
N ASP A 84 -13.86 -13.99 -0.23
CA ASP A 84 -14.43 -14.96 -1.17
C ASP A 84 -14.85 -14.35 -2.52
N GLY A 85 -14.06 -13.40 -3.04
CA GLY A 85 -14.34 -12.72 -4.32
C GLY A 85 -15.45 -11.67 -4.26
N LYS A 86 -16.03 -11.39 -3.08
CA LYS A 86 -17.05 -10.36 -2.89
C LYS A 86 -16.50 -9.21 -2.06
N ALA A 87 -16.77 -7.99 -2.51
CA ALA A 87 -16.56 -6.79 -1.71
C ALA A 87 -17.60 -6.75 -0.59
N ILE A 88 -17.15 -6.93 0.66
CA ILE A 88 -17.98 -6.89 1.85
C ILE A 88 -17.60 -5.69 2.73
N LYS A 89 -18.60 -5.09 3.36
CA LYS A 89 -18.38 -4.14 4.46
C LYS A 89 -18.15 -4.97 5.71
N GLU A 90 -16.96 -4.90 6.29
CA GLU A 90 -16.57 -5.72 7.46
C GLU A 90 -16.14 -4.80 8.60
N SER A 91 -16.37 -5.21 9.85
CA SER A 91 -15.85 -4.50 11.04
C SER A 91 -14.31 -4.42 11.05
N GLY A 92 -13.68 -5.33 10.31
CA GLY A 92 -12.26 -5.40 9.92
C GLY A 92 -11.63 -4.07 9.51
N ARG A 93 -12.36 -3.29 8.70
CA ARG A 93 -11.89 -2.04 8.09
C ARG A 93 -13.02 -1.03 8.09
N THR A 94 -12.84 0.04 8.85
CA THR A 94 -13.87 1.05 9.06
C THR A 94 -13.58 2.37 8.36
N SER A 95 -12.56 2.46 7.49
CA SER A 95 -12.29 3.65 6.69
C SER A 95 -13.32 3.92 5.59
N SER A 96 -13.31 5.14 5.05
CA SER A 96 -13.86 5.46 3.72
C SER A 96 -12.73 5.59 2.70
N HIS A 97 -13.00 5.36 1.42
CA HIS A 97 -12.04 5.58 0.34
C HIS A 97 -12.67 6.21 -0.89
N SER A 98 -11.81 6.83 -1.70
CA SER A 98 -12.12 7.26 -3.06
C SER A 98 -10.99 6.84 -4.00
N VAL A 99 -11.34 6.58 -5.25
CA VAL A 99 -10.37 6.32 -6.32
C VAL A 99 -9.89 7.65 -6.85
N VAL A 100 -8.58 7.88 -6.82
CA VAL A 100 -7.95 9.10 -7.35
C VAL A 100 -7.09 8.85 -8.59
N PHE A 101 -6.78 7.58 -8.87
CA PHE A 101 -6.11 7.19 -10.10
C PHE A 101 -6.64 5.86 -10.56
N HIS A 102 -6.91 5.77 -11.86
CA HIS A 102 -7.19 4.53 -12.55
C HIS A 102 -6.42 4.51 -13.86
N ARG A 103 -5.94 3.35 -14.30
CA ARG A 103 -5.09 3.26 -15.51
C ARG A 103 -5.73 3.84 -16.78
N ASN A 104 -7.06 3.76 -16.89
CA ASN A 104 -7.83 4.30 -18.02
C ASN A 104 -8.09 5.82 -17.90
N TYR A 105 -7.77 6.43 -16.77
CA TYR A 105 -7.95 7.85 -16.48
C TYR A 105 -6.75 8.36 -15.69
N GLN A 106 -5.73 8.81 -16.43
CA GLN A 106 -4.48 9.28 -15.85
C GLN A 106 -4.58 10.79 -15.60
N ASP A 107 -4.85 11.15 -14.35
CA ASP A 107 -4.74 12.53 -13.90
C ASP A 107 -3.27 12.98 -13.96
N PRO A 108 -2.93 14.03 -14.74
CA PRO A 108 -1.56 14.51 -14.85
C PRO A 108 -0.99 15.04 -13.52
N LYS A 109 -1.83 15.37 -12.53
CA LYS A 109 -1.39 15.78 -11.18
C LYS A 109 -1.03 14.59 -10.29
N VAL A 110 -1.59 13.41 -10.57
CA VAL A 110 -1.33 12.19 -9.79
C VAL A 110 -0.20 11.37 -10.41
N LEU A 111 -0.05 11.38 -11.74
CA LEU A 111 0.95 10.58 -12.44
C LEU A 111 2.40 10.75 -11.92
N PRO A 112 2.89 11.97 -11.60
CA PRO A 112 4.23 12.14 -11.02
C PRO A 112 4.43 11.38 -9.70
N ILE A 113 3.39 11.29 -8.87
CA ILE A 113 3.42 10.57 -7.59
C ILE A 113 3.60 9.07 -7.84
N ILE A 114 2.95 8.53 -8.87
CA ILE A 114 3.05 7.11 -9.26
C ILE A 114 4.43 6.81 -9.83
N GLN A 115 4.94 7.68 -10.70
CA GLN A 115 6.29 7.56 -11.27
C GLN A 115 7.35 7.56 -10.18
N ARG A 116 7.22 8.45 -9.20
CA ARG A 116 8.08 8.51 -8.01
C ARG A 116 8.00 7.22 -7.18
N GLY A 117 6.80 6.73 -6.93
CA GLY A 117 6.57 5.48 -6.20
C GLY A 117 7.16 4.26 -6.93
N ALA A 118 6.96 4.18 -8.26
CA ALA A 118 7.46 3.11 -9.11
C ALA A 118 8.99 3.09 -9.17
N ALA A 119 9.62 4.27 -9.27
CA ALA A 119 11.06 4.41 -9.20
C ALA A 119 11.62 3.94 -7.84
N LEU A 120 11.01 4.35 -6.72
CA LEU A 120 11.42 3.87 -5.39
C LEU A 120 11.20 2.37 -5.20
N ALA A 121 10.17 1.80 -5.84
CA ALA A 121 9.89 0.37 -5.83
C ALA A 121 10.78 -0.44 -6.80
N GLY A 122 11.48 0.22 -7.73
CA GLY A 122 12.31 -0.43 -8.75
C GLY A 122 11.48 -1.21 -9.78
N VAL A 123 10.29 -0.70 -10.13
CA VAL A 123 9.38 -1.32 -11.12
C VAL A 123 8.86 -0.30 -12.12
N PRO A 124 8.37 -0.74 -13.29
CA PRO A 124 7.64 0.13 -14.23
C PRO A 124 6.35 0.69 -13.62
N VAL A 125 5.88 1.84 -14.12
CA VAL A 125 4.62 2.46 -13.67
C VAL A 125 3.41 1.57 -13.98
N GLU A 126 3.50 0.77 -15.04
CA GLU A 126 2.51 -0.19 -15.49
C GLU A 126 2.25 -1.32 -14.49
N ASN A 127 3.11 -1.46 -13.48
CA ASN A 127 2.95 -2.39 -12.37
C ASN A 127 2.07 -1.82 -11.25
N ALA A 128 1.77 -0.52 -11.26
CA ALA A 128 0.94 0.12 -10.24
C ALA A 128 -0.52 -0.35 -10.34
N GLU A 129 -1.11 -0.67 -9.20
CA GLU A 129 -2.56 -0.83 -9.08
C GLU A 129 -3.28 0.52 -9.12
N GLN A 130 -4.62 0.46 -9.19
CA GLN A 130 -5.49 1.60 -8.94
C GLN A 130 -5.18 2.22 -7.57
N ILE A 131 -5.16 3.55 -7.48
CA ILE A 131 -4.80 4.26 -6.23
C ILE A 131 -6.06 4.71 -5.54
N TYR A 132 -6.11 4.43 -4.25
CA TYR A 132 -7.17 4.82 -3.36
C TYR A 132 -6.64 5.82 -2.33
N VAL A 133 -7.32 6.95 -2.18
CA VAL A 133 -7.23 7.78 -0.98
C VAL A 133 -8.15 7.16 0.06
N SER A 134 -7.65 6.91 1.26
CA SER A 134 -8.45 6.44 2.41
C SER A 134 -8.49 7.49 3.49
N ARG A 135 -9.68 7.68 4.08
CA ARG A 135 -9.96 8.56 5.22
C ARG A 135 -10.38 7.73 6.43
N TYR A 136 -9.79 8.02 7.57
CA TYR A 136 -10.17 7.49 8.87
C TYR A 136 -10.55 8.66 9.78
N GLY A 137 -11.78 8.66 10.29
CA GLY A 137 -12.22 9.55 11.36
C GLY A 137 -11.91 8.98 12.75
N PRO A 138 -12.40 9.63 13.81
CA PRO A 138 -12.13 9.19 15.18
C PRO A 138 -12.67 7.78 15.43
N GLY A 139 -11.81 6.89 15.95
CA GLY A 139 -12.15 5.47 16.19
C GLY A 139 -12.18 4.58 14.95
N GLU A 140 -12.06 5.12 13.73
CA GLU A 140 -11.98 4.30 12.52
C GLU A 140 -10.58 3.67 12.39
N LEU A 141 -10.53 2.41 11.99
CA LEU A 141 -9.33 1.58 12.02
C LEU A 141 -9.27 0.63 10.82
N TYR A 142 -8.12 -0.03 10.67
CA TYR A 142 -8.00 -1.24 9.87
C TYR A 142 -7.20 -2.26 10.68
N HIS A 143 -7.85 -3.37 11.03
CA HIS A 143 -7.24 -4.46 11.79
C HIS A 143 -6.01 -5.05 11.09
N GLY A 144 -5.21 -5.77 11.88
CA GLY A 144 -3.98 -6.43 11.43
C GLY A 144 -4.21 -7.29 10.19
N HIS A 145 -3.53 -6.94 9.10
CA HIS A 145 -3.63 -7.64 7.83
C HIS A 145 -2.30 -7.65 7.09
N TYR A 146 -2.27 -8.47 6.04
CA TYR A 146 -1.23 -8.47 5.04
C TYR A 146 -1.80 -7.88 3.76
N ASP A 147 -1.00 -7.10 3.04
CA ASP A 147 -1.36 -6.70 1.68
C ASP A 147 -1.27 -7.85 0.69
N VAL A 148 -0.69 -8.98 1.12
CA VAL A 148 -0.67 -10.23 0.36
C VAL A 148 -1.70 -11.20 0.92
N ALA A 149 -2.56 -11.70 0.03
CA ALA A 149 -3.57 -12.71 0.28
C ALA A 149 -3.13 -14.11 -0.21
N GLY A 150 -3.09 -15.11 0.68
CA GLY A 150 -2.80 -16.49 0.29
C GLY A 150 -1.32 -16.73 -0.05
N ASP A 151 -1.03 -17.55 -1.05
CA ASP A 151 0.35 -17.79 -1.49
C ASP A 151 0.83 -16.69 -2.47
N PHE A 152 2.13 -16.63 -2.71
CA PHE A 152 2.79 -15.73 -3.68
C PHE A 152 2.15 -15.70 -5.07
N LEU A 153 1.54 -16.82 -5.48
CA LEU A 153 0.96 -17.04 -6.79
C LEU A 153 -0.47 -16.51 -6.87
N THR A 154 -1.14 -16.33 -5.73
CA THR A 154 -2.51 -15.83 -5.64
C THR A 154 -2.60 -14.37 -5.26
N SER A 155 -1.59 -13.80 -4.59
CA SER A 155 -1.56 -12.38 -4.30
C SER A 155 -0.29 -11.71 -4.77
N HIS A 156 -0.52 -10.67 -5.55
CA HIS A 156 0.39 -10.21 -6.56
C HIS A 156 0.97 -8.83 -6.21
N ARG A 157 1.04 -8.47 -4.94
CA ARG A 157 1.65 -7.19 -4.51
C ARG A 157 3.08 -7.44 -4.08
N LEU A 158 4.03 -6.94 -4.86
CA LEU A 158 5.46 -7.02 -4.59
C LEU A 158 5.83 -6.18 -3.37
N CYS A 159 5.36 -4.94 -3.34
CA CYS A 159 5.62 -3.97 -2.29
C CYS A 159 4.44 -3.04 -2.11
N THR A 160 4.39 -2.44 -0.92
CA THR A 160 3.44 -1.40 -0.55
C THR A 160 4.20 -0.14 -0.18
N MET A 161 3.63 0.99 -0.57
CA MET A 161 3.98 2.30 -0.05
C MET A 161 2.70 2.97 0.43
N LEU A 162 2.63 3.23 1.74
CA LEU A 162 1.54 3.98 2.37
C LEU A 162 2.04 5.39 2.66
N VAL A 163 1.36 6.39 2.13
CA VAL A 163 1.74 7.81 2.24
C VAL A 163 0.69 8.54 3.07
N TYR A 164 1.13 9.28 4.08
CA TYR A 164 0.27 10.17 4.85
C TYR A 164 0.11 11.50 4.14
N LEU A 165 -1.14 11.96 4.03
CA LEU A 165 -1.50 13.20 3.33
C LEU A 165 -1.67 14.39 4.29
N ASN A 166 -1.75 14.13 5.60
CA ASN A 166 -1.82 15.14 6.64
C ASN A 166 -1.06 14.70 7.89
N ASP A 167 -0.71 15.69 8.71
CA ASP A 167 -0.15 15.48 10.05
C ASP A 167 -1.27 15.12 11.04
N LEU A 168 -0.93 14.27 12.01
CA LEU A 168 -1.66 14.12 13.26
C LEU A 168 -0.68 14.32 14.41
N GLU A 169 -1.11 14.95 15.49
CA GLU A 169 -0.32 15.03 16.72
C GLU A 169 -0.21 13.66 17.42
N GLU A 170 0.71 13.55 18.38
CA GLU A 170 0.97 12.27 19.05
C GLU A 170 -0.24 11.79 19.86
N ASP A 171 -0.91 12.71 20.56
CA ASP A 171 -2.14 12.48 21.30
C ASP A 171 -3.35 12.18 20.41
N GLN A 172 -3.28 12.50 19.11
CA GLN A 172 -4.30 12.21 18.11
C GLN A 172 -4.20 10.80 17.49
N GLY A 173 -3.12 10.05 17.75
CA GLY A 173 -2.98 8.66 17.32
C GLY A 173 -2.88 8.45 15.81
N GLY A 174 -3.56 7.43 15.27
CA GLY A 174 -3.62 7.19 13.82
C GLY A 174 -2.38 6.54 13.18
N ALA A 175 -1.44 6.00 13.94
CA ALA A 175 -0.22 5.39 13.40
C ALA A 175 -0.49 4.16 12.49
N THR A 176 0.47 3.82 11.64
CA THR A 176 0.52 2.49 11.01
C THR A 176 1.46 1.63 11.86
N TYR A 177 0.92 0.57 12.44
CA TYR A 177 1.63 -0.27 13.39
C TYR A 177 1.97 -1.63 12.79
N PHE A 178 3.25 -1.99 12.79
CA PHE A 178 3.79 -3.28 12.37
C PHE A 178 4.08 -4.11 13.61
N ARG A 179 3.18 -5.05 13.92
CA ARG A 179 3.20 -5.78 15.21
C ARG A 179 4.48 -6.57 15.42
N ASP A 180 4.82 -7.40 14.45
CA ASP A 180 5.90 -8.37 14.59
C ASP A 180 7.29 -7.70 14.49
N LEU A 181 7.34 -6.49 13.90
CA LEU A 181 8.53 -5.64 13.89
C LEU A 181 8.61 -4.69 15.09
N ASN A 182 7.54 -4.58 15.87
CA ASN A 182 7.39 -3.63 16.97
C ASN A 182 7.67 -2.16 16.56
N VAL A 183 7.18 -1.76 15.39
CA VAL A 183 7.37 -0.41 14.81
C VAL A 183 6.04 0.29 14.59
N ALA A 184 5.91 1.53 15.04
CA ALA A 184 4.76 2.39 14.74
C ALA A 184 5.21 3.65 13.98
N VAL A 185 4.70 3.83 12.76
CA VAL A 185 4.95 5.04 11.96
C VAL A 185 3.82 6.04 12.18
N LYS A 186 4.15 7.23 12.71
CA LYS A 186 3.20 8.31 12.96
C LYS A 186 2.78 9.01 11.66
N PRO A 187 1.51 9.47 11.54
CA PRO A 187 1.10 10.31 10.44
C PRO A 187 1.87 11.63 10.42
N LYS A 188 2.54 11.89 9.31
CA LYS A 188 3.23 13.15 9.02
C LYS A 188 3.02 13.47 7.55
N ALA A 189 2.53 14.66 7.22
CA ALA A 189 2.20 15.00 5.84
C ALA A 189 3.42 14.80 4.92
N GLY A 190 3.22 14.12 3.79
CA GLY A 190 4.30 13.82 2.85
C GLY A 190 5.20 12.65 3.23
N ARG A 191 5.07 12.08 4.43
CA ARG A 191 5.81 10.86 4.83
C ARG A 191 5.18 9.63 4.19
N ALA A 192 6.02 8.75 3.66
CA ALA A 192 5.64 7.41 3.26
C ALA A 192 6.34 6.35 4.10
N VAL A 193 5.67 5.24 4.38
CA VAL A 193 6.29 4.00 4.85
C VAL A 193 6.21 2.94 3.74
N CYS A 194 7.33 2.30 3.48
CA CYS A 194 7.52 1.38 2.37
C CYS A 194 8.02 0.02 2.87
N TRP A 195 7.45 -1.07 2.35
CA TRP A 195 7.87 -2.43 2.67
C TRP A 195 7.62 -3.39 1.51
N THR A 196 8.34 -4.52 1.51
CA THR A 196 8.09 -5.63 0.59
C THR A 196 7.15 -6.63 1.24
N ASN A 197 6.09 -7.04 0.53
CA ASN A 197 5.14 -8.03 1.05
C ASN A 197 5.61 -9.48 0.83
N THR A 198 6.71 -9.66 0.12
CA THR A 198 7.28 -10.97 -0.25
C THR A 198 8.78 -10.99 -0.01
N ASN A 199 9.27 -12.08 0.56
CA ASN A 199 10.69 -12.41 0.70
C ASN A 199 11.29 -12.72 -0.68
N PRO A 200 12.62 -12.69 -0.86
CA PRO A 200 13.27 -12.97 -2.15
C PRO A 200 12.95 -14.34 -2.77
N ASP A 201 12.57 -15.32 -1.96
CA ASP A 201 12.13 -16.66 -2.40
C ASP A 201 10.65 -16.69 -2.85
N GLY A 202 9.97 -15.54 -2.79
CA GLY A 202 8.55 -15.38 -3.07
C GLY A 202 7.65 -15.71 -1.87
N SER A 203 8.14 -16.24 -0.77
CA SER A 203 7.28 -16.47 0.40
C SER A 203 6.71 -15.15 0.95
N MET A 204 5.54 -15.20 1.60
CA MET A 204 4.96 -14.02 2.25
C MET A 204 5.91 -13.48 3.31
N HIS A 205 6.14 -12.17 3.32
CA HIS A 205 6.93 -11.51 4.35
C HIS A 205 6.06 -11.33 5.60
N ARG A 206 6.14 -12.30 6.53
CA ARG A 206 5.20 -12.40 7.66
C ARG A 206 5.37 -11.29 8.70
N GLU A 207 6.54 -10.70 8.81
CA GLU A 207 6.79 -9.65 9.79
C GLU A 207 6.10 -8.32 9.41
N THR A 208 5.62 -8.19 8.16
CA THR A 208 4.89 -7.00 7.69
C THR A 208 3.40 -7.04 8.02
N LEU A 209 2.97 -7.83 9.01
CA LEU A 209 1.62 -7.73 9.54
C LEU A 209 1.42 -6.32 10.11
N HIS A 210 0.48 -5.58 9.53
CA HIS A 210 0.29 -4.18 9.88
C HIS A 210 -1.18 -3.82 10.08
N ALA A 211 -1.41 -2.78 10.86
CA ALA A 211 -2.71 -2.23 11.17
C ALA A 211 -2.70 -0.70 11.03
N ALA A 212 -3.86 -0.12 10.70
CA ALA A 212 -4.10 1.30 10.89
C ALA A 212 -4.73 1.50 12.26
N LEU A 213 -3.97 2.10 13.19
CA LEU A 213 -4.49 2.48 14.50
C LEU A 213 -5.51 3.61 14.35
N PRO A 214 -6.50 3.70 15.25
CA PRO A 214 -7.52 4.72 15.17
C PRO A 214 -6.94 6.11 15.46
N PRO A 215 -7.32 7.13 14.68
CA PRO A 215 -7.25 8.51 15.12
C PRO A 215 -8.19 8.72 16.31
N VAL A 216 -7.84 9.66 17.19
CA VAL A 216 -8.65 10.04 18.36
C VAL A 216 -8.83 11.56 18.42
N GLY A 217 -9.80 11.99 19.21
CA GLY A 217 -10.20 13.40 19.32
C GLY A 217 -11.29 13.78 18.31
N GLU A 218 -12.17 14.70 18.73
CA GLU A 218 -13.26 15.18 17.89
C GLU A 218 -12.72 15.95 16.68
N GLY A 219 -13.27 15.69 15.49
CA GLY A 219 -12.85 16.33 14.24
C GLY A 219 -11.54 15.82 13.64
N THR A 220 -10.81 14.92 14.32
CA THR A 220 -9.56 14.35 13.80
C THR A 220 -9.80 13.48 12.56
N GLU A 221 -9.04 13.74 11.49
CA GLU A 221 -9.06 12.91 10.28
C GLU A 221 -7.63 12.49 9.90
N LYS A 222 -7.45 11.20 9.61
CA LYS A 222 -6.25 10.67 8.96
C LYS A 222 -6.55 10.40 7.49
N TRP A 223 -5.71 10.94 6.62
CA TRP A 223 -5.78 10.73 5.17
C TRP A 223 -4.50 10.05 4.68
N VAL A 224 -4.66 8.99 3.88
CA VAL A 224 -3.54 8.24 3.30
C VAL A 224 -3.81 7.86 1.85
N ILE A 225 -2.77 7.74 1.03
CA ILE A 225 -2.82 6.93 -0.21
C ILE A 225 -2.03 5.64 -0.03
N GLN A 226 -2.47 4.60 -0.73
CA GLN A 226 -1.74 3.34 -0.83
C GLN A 226 -1.34 3.10 -2.27
N LEU A 227 -0.04 2.98 -2.50
CA LEU A 227 0.55 2.57 -3.76
C LEU A 227 0.95 1.11 -3.65
N TRP A 228 0.27 0.27 -4.43
CA TRP A 228 0.60 -1.14 -4.55
C TRP A 228 1.20 -1.41 -5.92
N PHE A 229 2.31 -2.14 -5.92
CA PHE A 229 2.99 -2.53 -7.15
C PHE A 229 3.00 -4.04 -7.31
N ARG A 230 2.71 -4.50 -8.52
CA ARG A 230 2.74 -5.92 -8.89
C ARG A 230 4.07 -6.33 -9.49
N PRO A 231 4.42 -7.63 -9.54
CA PRO A 231 5.65 -8.09 -10.21
C PRO A 231 5.53 -8.15 -11.74
N TYR A 232 4.42 -7.67 -12.32
CA TYR A 232 4.11 -7.73 -13.74
C TYR A 232 3.28 -6.53 -14.18
N TRP A 233 3.16 -6.34 -15.50
CA TRP A 233 2.35 -5.30 -16.11
C TRP A 233 0.86 -5.58 -15.93
N MET A 234 0.11 -4.57 -15.50
CA MET A 234 -1.34 -4.68 -15.32
C MET A 234 -2.11 -4.77 -16.66
N HIS A 235 -1.48 -4.45 -17.80
CA HIS A 235 -2.10 -4.55 -19.13
C HIS A 235 -2.25 -6.00 -19.65
N ASP A 236 -1.42 -6.93 -19.17
CA ASP A 236 -1.43 -8.32 -19.64
C ASP A 236 -2.50 -9.20 -18.97
N ILE A 237 -3.31 -8.61 -18.10
CA ILE A 237 -4.41 -9.29 -17.44
C ILE A 237 -5.72 -8.78 -18.06
N GLY A 238 -6.46 -9.72 -18.67
CA GLY A 238 -7.81 -9.47 -19.16
C GLY A 238 -8.78 -8.99 -18.05
N PRO A 239 -10.03 -8.65 -18.40
CA PRO A 239 -10.92 -7.84 -17.56
C PRO A 239 -11.42 -8.45 -16.23
N GLU A 240 -10.94 -9.60 -15.79
CA GLU A 240 -11.39 -10.22 -14.54
C GLU A 240 -10.21 -10.76 -13.74
N LEU A 241 -9.75 -9.96 -12.79
CA LEU A 241 -9.12 -10.50 -11.59
C LEU A 241 -10.23 -10.68 -10.56
N GLU A 242 -10.44 -11.93 -10.15
CA GLU A 242 -11.22 -12.25 -8.96
C GLU A 242 -10.72 -11.36 -7.80
N PRO A 243 -11.62 -10.66 -7.11
CA PRO A 243 -11.25 -9.79 -6.02
C PRO A 243 -10.38 -10.55 -4.98
N LEU A 244 -9.30 -9.92 -4.49
CA LEU A 244 -8.31 -10.46 -3.55
C LEU A 244 -8.91 -10.95 -2.22
N GLN A 245 -8.79 -12.23 -1.87
CA GLN A 245 -9.27 -12.75 -0.58
C GLN A 245 -8.36 -12.33 0.60
N THR A 246 -8.67 -11.27 1.33
CA THR A 246 -7.96 -10.99 2.59
C THR A 246 -8.34 -12.06 3.62
N ARG A 247 -7.37 -12.80 4.15
CA ARG A 247 -7.61 -13.59 5.37
C ARG A 247 -7.63 -12.63 6.55
N THR A 248 -8.70 -12.67 7.33
CA THR A 248 -8.80 -11.98 8.62
C THR A 248 -7.68 -12.49 9.52
N GLY A 249 -6.67 -11.65 9.75
CA GLY A 249 -5.72 -11.86 10.84
C GLY A 249 -6.42 -11.70 12.19
N VAL A 250 -5.81 -12.23 13.26
CA VAL A 250 -6.25 -11.95 14.63
C VAL A 250 -6.11 -10.44 14.86
N ALA A 251 -7.22 -9.81 15.22
CA ALA A 251 -7.29 -8.39 15.52
C ALA A 251 -6.27 -8.04 16.63
N LEU A 252 -5.37 -7.12 16.34
CA LEU A 252 -4.97 -6.16 17.38
C LEU A 252 -6.21 -5.30 17.60
N SER A 253 -6.78 -5.35 18.79
CA SER A 253 -7.94 -4.52 19.09
C SER A 253 -7.51 -3.05 19.00
N GLY A 254 -8.29 -2.22 18.29
CA GLY A 254 -7.87 -0.85 17.94
C GLY A 254 -7.60 0.09 19.12
N ASN A 255 -7.98 -0.33 20.33
CA ASN A 255 -7.85 0.47 21.55
C ASN A 255 -6.78 -0.06 22.52
N GLU A 256 -6.01 -1.09 22.14
CA GLU A 256 -4.91 -1.52 22.99
C GLU A 256 -3.77 -0.48 22.94
N PRO A 257 -3.32 0.05 24.10
CA PRO A 257 -2.14 0.89 24.12
C PRO A 257 -0.97 0.14 23.48
N LEU A 258 -0.18 0.86 22.68
CA LEU A 258 1.01 0.29 22.06
C LEU A 258 1.88 -0.39 23.13
N PRO A 259 2.41 -1.61 22.86
CA PRO A 259 3.26 -2.29 23.83
C PRO A 259 4.45 -1.41 24.25
N PRO A 260 4.94 -1.52 25.50
CA PRO A 260 6.17 -0.86 25.89
C PRO A 260 7.34 -1.22 24.96
N GLY A 261 8.14 -0.23 24.58
CA GLY A 261 9.33 -0.43 23.73
C GLY A 261 9.08 -0.43 22.23
N VAL A 262 7.91 0.00 21.76
CA VAL A 262 7.64 0.24 20.33
C VAL A 262 8.59 1.30 19.79
N PHE A 263 9.19 1.02 18.64
CA PHE A 263 10.06 1.94 17.93
C PHE A 263 9.26 2.91 17.06
N HIS A 264 9.58 4.19 17.17
CA HIS A 264 9.01 5.25 16.36
C HIS A 264 10.11 5.83 15.45
N PRO A 265 10.10 5.54 14.13
CA PRO A 265 11.08 6.11 13.22
C PRO A 265 10.80 7.60 13.02
N GLY A 266 11.65 8.43 13.64
CA GLY A 266 11.65 9.88 13.50
C GLY A 266 10.40 10.52 14.06
#